data_AF-A0A285M4C0-F1
#
_entry.id   AF-A0A285M4C0-F1
#
_cell.length_a   1.000
_cell.length_b   1.000
_cell.length_c   1.000
_cell.angle_alpha   90.00
_cell.angle_beta   90.00
_cell.angle_gamma   90.00
#
_symmetry.space_group_name_H-M   'P 1'
#
loop_
_entity.id
_entity.type
_entity.pdbx_description
1 polymer ?
#
loop_
_entity_poly.entity_id
_entity_poly.type
_entity_poly.pdbx_seq_one_letter_code
_entity_poly.pdbx_strand_id
1 'polypeptide(L)'
;MTRNAMTRNASTSSDQRRLNSISLDRHLLDELALKGVISPDLRQASLDWLHPSRAWAQWAMVLMLAFGTGLILAGIVFFFAFNWASIPDLAKLGMIEAGLIAAALGAWFITLKRLSGQLLLLVASTLVGVFLATFGQIYQSGADPWQLFALWALLITPWTLLSRFSALWLIWWALINIALMLWWDEALGSNSALDAYLSFTFSLLNGSALVLREGIVRLSAKRGGETNQWLGPVWTRWLLVAATLGCLFPLLIEFVSAVASGEGVSGLVGPVGCVLLAGAYLYFRYVDLDIPVLAMALLVACLLFLVGLAVFLDNHEADALITTLLTGIAAIGSFGAAAGYLRKLLQLVSEVEPTEIEAMNGEQHGD
;
A
#
# COMPACT_ATOMS: atom_id res chain seq x y z
N MET A 1 60.22 23.99 4.01
CA MET A 1 59.75 22.73 3.37
C MET A 1 58.31 22.34 3.74
N THR A 2 57.65 23.01 4.69
CA THR A 2 56.31 22.66 5.20
C THR A 2 55.12 23.20 4.38
N ARG A 3 55.30 24.24 3.55
CA ARG A 3 54.20 24.85 2.78
C ARG A 3 53.74 24.02 1.56
N ASN A 4 54.62 23.19 0.99
CA ASN A 4 54.30 22.32 -0.16
C ASN A 4 53.57 21.01 0.22
N ALA A 5 53.62 20.60 1.50
CA ALA A 5 52.93 19.41 1.96
C ALA A 5 51.44 19.69 2.25
N MET A 6 51.11 20.86 2.80
CA MET A 6 49.73 21.27 3.07
C MET A 6 48.92 21.55 1.79
N THR A 7 49.53 22.14 0.75
CA THR A 7 48.85 22.39 -0.53
C THR A 7 48.56 21.10 -1.31
N ARG A 8 49.44 20.09 -1.24
CA ARG A 8 49.22 18.77 -1.83
C ARG A 8 48.10 17.97 -1.15
N ASN A 9 47.98 18.07 0.17
CA ASN A 9 46.89 17.41 0.93
C ASN A 9 45.54 18.09 0.71
N ALA A 10 45.51 19.42 0.57
CA ALA A 10 44.27 20.14 0.27
C ALA A 10 43.74 19.79 -1.13
N SER A 11 44.59 19.76 -2.15
CA SER A 11 44.20 19.42 -3.54
C SER A 11 43.73 17.98 -3.70
N THR A 12 44.40 17.03 -3.03
CA THR A 12 43.96 15.62 -3.03
C THR A 12 42.61 15.45 -2.36
N SER A 13 42.32 16.16 -1.26
CA SER A 13 41.01 16.10 -0.60
C SER A 13 39.85 16.71 -1.42
N SER A 14 40.13 17.73 -2.24
CA SER A 14 39.15 18.33 -3.16
C SER A 14 38.92 17.46 -4.38
N ASP A 15 39.97 16.84 -4.91
CA ASP A 15 39.88 15.91 -6.04
C ASP A 15 39.17 14.61 -5.63
N GLN A 16 39.43 14.08 -4.44
CA GLN A 16 38.70 12.92 -3.89
C GLN A 16 37.20 13.21 -3.74
N ARG A 17 36.85 14.40 -3.25
CA ARG A 17 35.44 14.83 -3.13
C ARG A 17 34.76 14.99 -4.49
N ARG A 18 35.48 15.53 -5.49
CA ARG A 18 34.98 15.61 -6.88
C ARG A 18 34.77 14.22 -7.47
N LEU A 19 35.70 13.29 -7.27
CA LEU A 19 35.58 11.91 -7.74
C LEU A 19 34.41 11.17 -7.08
N ASN A 20 34.19 11.38 -5.77
CA ASN A 20 33.06 10.79 -5.05
C ASN A 20 31.70 11.35 -5.48
N SER A 21 31.65 12.55 -6.06
CA SER A 21 30.41 13.15 -6.59
C SER A 21 30.01 12.63 -7.98
N ILE A 22 30.87 11.87 -8.65
CA ILE A 22 30.61 11.32 -9.98
C ILE A 22 29.91 9.96 -9.83
N SER A 23 28.63 9.87 -10.21
CA SER A 23 27.94 8.58 -10.31
C SER A 23 28.52 7.78 -11.48
N LEU A 24 29.11 6.63 -11.15
CA LEU A 24 29.80 5.79 -12.11
C LEU A 24 28.76 4.91 -12.83
N ASP A 25 28.31 5.34 -14.00
CA ASP A 25 27.32 4.61 -14.81
C ASP A 25 27.97 3.88 -15.99
N ARG A 26 27.30 2.83 -16.49
CA ARG A 26 27.74 2.06 -17.67
C ARG A 26 28.04 2.96 -18.88
N HIS A 27 27.20 3.99 -19.10
CA HIS A 27 27.40 4.94 -20.20
C HIS A 27 28.70 5.75 -20.06
N LEU A 28 29.05 6.14 -18.83
CA LEU A 28 30.27 6.90 -18.54
C LEU A 28 31.51 6.03 -18.71
N LEU A 29 31.46 4.75 -18.31
CA LEU A 29 32.50 3.76 -18.58
C LEU A 29 32.71 3.52 -20.08
N ASP A 30 31.63 3.47 -20.86
CA ASP A 30 31.67 3.30 -22.32
C ASP A 30 32.30 4.53 -22.99
N GLU A 31 31.93 5.75 -22.58
CA GLU A 31 32.55 6.98 -23.07
C GLU A 31 34.05 7.08 -22.75
N LEU A 32 34.46 6.71 -21.54
CA LEU A 32 35.85 6.75 -21.11
C LEU A 32 36.72 5.73 -21.87
N ALA A 33 36.16 4.56 -22.19
CA ALA A 33 36.84 3.55 -22.99
C ALA A 33 36.93 3.97 -24.47
N LEU A 34 35.88 4.57 -25.03
CA LEU A 34 35.87 5.11 -26.40
C LEU A 34 36.90 6.25 -26.58
N LYS A 35 37.08 7.09 -25.54
CA LYS A 35 38.10 8.15 -25.52
C LYS A 35 39.52 7.64 -25.24
N GLY A 36 39.69 6.33 -25.03
CA GLY A 36 40.99 5.70 -24.74
C GLY A 36 41.58 6.06 -23.37
N VAL A 37 40.77 6.59 -22.45
CA VAL A 37 41.20 7.01 -21.11
C VAL A 37 41.35 5.82 -20.17
N ILE A 38 40.53 4.79 -20.35
CA ILE A 38 40.60 3.52 -19.62
C ILE A 38 40.87 2.35 -20.58
N SER A 39 41.61 1.34 -20.12
CA SER A 39 41.85 0.13 -20.91
C SER A 39 40.59 -0.74 -21.00
N PRO A 40 40.45 -1.57 -22.05
CA PRO A 40 39.34 -2.51 -22.18
C PRO A 40 39.20 -3.47 -20.98
N ASP A 41 40.33 -3.90 -20.42
CA ASP A 41 40.39 -4.79 -19.26
C ASP A 41 39.90 -4.09 -17.98
N LEU A 42 40.28 -2.81 -17.79
CA LEU A 42 39.84 -2.00 -16.65
C LEU A 42 38.35 -1.66 -16.74
N ARG A 43 37.83 -1.43 -17.95
CA ARG A 43 36.38 -1.32 -18.19
C ARG A 43 35.66 -2.60 -17.79
N GLN A 44 36.14 -3.76 -18.21
CA GLN A 44 35.51 -5.03 -17.88
C GLN A 44 35.50 -5.29 -16.36
N ALA A 45 36.63 -5.05 -15.69
CA ALA A 45 36.72 -5.17 -14.23
C ALA A 45 35.78 -4.19 -13.49
N SER A 46 35.59 -2.99 -14.02
CA SER A 46 34.69 -1.97 -13.46
C SER A 46 33.21 -2.35 -13.65
N LEU A 47 32.85 -2.94 -14.80
CA LEU A 47 31.52 -3.45 -15.08
C LEU A 47 31.15 -4.65 -14.19
N ASP A 48 32.09 -5.56 -13.96
CA ASP A 48 31.90 -6.69 -13.04
C ASP A 48 31.69 -6.24 -11.59
N TRP A 49 32.23 -5.07 -11.22
CA TRP A 49 32.02 -4.43 -9.92
C TRP A 49 30.66 -3.76 -9.81
N LEU A 50 30.21 -3.08 -10.87
CA LEU A 50 28.90 -2.40 -10.95
C LEU A 50 27.73 -3.38 -11.05
N HIS A 51 27.93 -4.49 -11.76
CA HIS A 51 26.93 -5.54 -11.96
C HIS A 51 27.54 -6.92 -11.68
N PRO A 52 27.75 -7.29 -10.40
CA PRO A 52 28.31 -8.58 -10.07
C PRO A 52 27.39 -9.68 -10.62
N SER A 53 27.90 -10.50 -11.53
CA SER A 53 27.11 -11.55 -12.21
C SER A 53 26.49 -12.54 -11.21
N ARG A 54 27.10 -12.68 -10.03
CA ARG A 54 26.57 -13.46 -8.88
C ARG A 54 25.27 -12.89 -8.33
N ALA A 55 25.09 -11.58 -8.28
CA ALA A 55 23.85 -10.96 -7.80
C ALA A 55 22.70 -11.22 -8.79
N TRP A 56 22.96 -11.17 -10.10
CA TRP A 56 21.99 -11.55 -11.11
C TRP A 56 21.63 -13.04 -11.01
N ALA A 57 22.62 -13.92 -10.83
CA ALA A 57 22.38 -15.34 -10.63
C ALA A 57 21.58 -15.62 -9.34
N GLN A 58 21.88 -14.95 -8.23
CA GLN A 58 21.11 -15.07 -6.98
C GLN A 58 19.67 -14.59 -7.15
N TRP A 59 19.47 -13.43 -7.77
CA TRP A 59 18.14 -12.93 -8.09
C TRP A 59 17.37 -13.91 -8.99
N ALA A 60 18.01 -14.40 -10.05
CA ALA A 60 17.41 -15.37 -10.96
C ALA A 60 17.08 -16.70 -10.25
N MET A 61 17.93 -17.16 -9.33
CA MET A 61 17.68 -18.35 -8.52
C MET A 61 16.50 -18.16 -7.57
N VAL A 62 16.42 -17.03 -6.87
CA VAL A 62 15.28 -16.72 -5.99
C VAL A 62 14.00 -16.61 -6.82
N LEU A 63 14.06 -15.97 -7.99
CA LEU A 63 12.94 -15.85 -8.90
C LEU A 63 12.47 -17.22 -9.40
N MET A 64 13.39 -18.08 -9.85
CA MET A 64 13.08 -19.44 -10.30
C MET A 64 12.54 -20.32 -9.17
N LEU A 65 13.07 -20.19 -7.96
CA LEU A 65 12.56 -20.88 -6.79
C LEU A 65 11.14 -20.42 -6.45
N ALA A 66 10.88 -19.12 -6.51
CA ALA A 66 9.55 -18.54 -6.31
C ALA A 66 8.56 -19.04 -7.37
N PHE A 67 8.96 -19.04 -8.66
CA PHE A 67 8.13 -19.58 -9.74
C PHE A 67 7.87 -21.08 -9.59
N GLY A 68 8.90 -21.87 -9.31
CA GLY A 68 8.76 -23.32 -9.12
C GLY A 68 7.84 -23.64 -7.94
N THR A 69 8.03 -22.95 -6.82
CA THR A 69 7.15 -23.07 -5.65
C THR A 69 5.72 -22.67 -6.00
N GLY A 70 5.54 -21.55 -6.70
CA GLY A 70 4.23 -21.06 -7.14
C GLY A 70 3.51 -22.06 -8.05
N LEU A 71 4.21 -22.66 -9.02
CA LEU A 71 3.66 -23.68 -9.92
C LEU A 71 3.26 -24.96 -9.18
N ILE A 72 4.07 -25.40 -8.22
CA ILE A 72 3.72 -26.56 -7.37
C ILE A 72 2.48 -26.27 -6.54
N LEU A 73 2.43 -25.10 -5.87
CA LEU A 73 1.27 -24.69 -5.09
C LEU A 73 0.01 -24.56 -5.96
N ALA A 74 0.14 -23.97 -7.15
CA ALA A 74 -0.95 -23.88 -8.12
C ALA A 74 -1.43 -25.27 -8.58
N GLY A 75 -0.51 -26.20 -8.84
CA GLY A 75 -0.82 -27.59 -9.16
C GLY A 75 -1.59 -28.29 -8.03
N ILE A 76 -1.19 -28.09 -6.77
CA ILE A 76 -1.90 -28.61 -5.60
C ILE A 76 -3.32 -28.03 -5.53
N VAL A 77 -3.47 -26.71 -5.68
CA VAL A 77 -4.78 -26.04 -5.68
C VAL A 77 -5.67 -26.58 -6.81
N PHE A 78 -5.15 -26.71 -8.03
CA PHE A 78 -5.91 -27.25 -9.16
C PHE A 78 -6.26 -28.73 -9.00
N PHE A 79 -5.36 -29.53 -8.43
CA PHE A 79 -5.66 -30.93 -8.13
C PHE A 79 -6.87 -31.04 -7.19
N PHE A 80 -6.89 -30.27 -6.10
CA PHE A 80 -8.03 -30.24 -5.19
C PHE A 80 -9.27 -29.64 -5.85
N ALA A 81 -9.15 -28.57 -6.63
CA ALA A 81 -10.27 -27.96 -7.33
C ALA A 81 -10.92 -28.93 -8.34
N PHE A 82 -10.12 -29.63 -9.14
CA PHE A 82 -10.60 -30.62 -10.12
C PHE A 82 -11.27 -31.81 -9.43
N ASN A 83 -10.70 -32.30 -8.33
CA ASN A 83 -11.25 -33.43 -7.59
C ASN A 83 -12.32 -33.04 -6.56
N TRP A 84 -12.63 -31.74 -6.39
CA TRP A 84 -13.43 -31.24 -5.27
C TRP A 84 -14.80 -31.93 -5.16
N ALA A 85 -15.48 -32.11 -6.30
CA ALA A 85 -16.79 -32.76 -6.33
C ALA A 85 -16.73 -34.25 -5.92
N SER A 86 -15.61 -34.92 -6.15
CA SER A 86 -15.41 -36.35 -5.86
C SER A 86 -14.94 -36.63 -4.43
N ILE A 87 -14.47 -35.61 -3.71
CA ILE A 87 -14.02 -35.76 -2.32
C ILE A 87 -15.26 -35.84 -1.40
N PRO A 88 -15.39 -36.85 -0.52
CA PRO A 88 -16.47 -36.92 0.45
C PRO A 88 -16.49 -35.70 1.36
N ASP A 89 -17.69 -35.23 1.73
CA ASP A 89 -17.86 -33.99 2.49
C ASP A 89 -17.15 -34.00 3.85
N LEU A 90 -17.18 -35.13 4.56
CA LEU A 90 -16.42 -35.30 5.81
C LEU A 90 -14.90 -35.19 5.60
N ALA A 91 -14.39 -35.66 4.46
CA ALA A 91 -12.97 -35.56 4.14
C ALA A 91 -12.55 -34.12 3.80
N LYS A 92 -13.42 -33.35 3.12
CA LYS A 92 -13.19 -31.91 2.88
C LYS A 92 -13.04 -31.16 4.20
N LEU A 93 -14.02 -31.30 5.09
CA LEU A 93 -14.02 -30.65 6.40
C LEU A 93 -12.87 -31.13 7.28
N GLY A 94 -12.66 -32.44 7.36
CA GLY A 94 -11.59 -33.03 8.16
C GLY A 94 -10.19 -32.59 7.73
N MET A 95 -9.94 -32.42 6.43
CA MET A 95 -8.66 -31.91 5.94
C MET A 95 -8.45 -30.44 6.30
N ILE A 96 -9.48 -29.60 6.18
CA ILE A 96 -9.41 -28.19 6.56
C ILE A 96 -9.19 -28.06 8.07
N GLU A 97 -9.94 -28.82 8.87
CA GLU A 97 -9.85 -28.82 10.33
C GLU A 97 -8.50 -29.36 10.82
N ALA A 98 -7.97 -30.42 10.22
CA ALA A 98 -6.63 -30.92 10.51
C ALA A 98 -5.55 -29.87 10.20
N GLY A 99 -5.67 -29.17 9.06
CA GLY A 99 -4.79 -28.06 8.71
C GLY A 99 -4.86 -26.90 9.69
N LEU A 100 -6.08 -26.56 10.14
CA LEU A 100 -6.33 -25.51 11.13
C LEU A 100 -5.67 -25.85 12.47
N ILE A 101 -5.88 -27.07 12.98
CA ILE A 101 -5.29 -27.54 14.23
C ILE A 101 -3.77 -27.56 14.12
N ALA A 102 -3.22 -28.10 13.02
CA ALA A 102 -1.78 -28.13 12.80
C ALA A 102 -1.16 -26.71 12.77
N ALA A 103 -1.81 -25.76 12.10
CA ALA A 103 -1.36 -24.37 12.05
C ALA A 103 -1.46 -23.67 13.42
N ALA A 104 -2.57 -23.86 14.15
CA ALA A 104 -2.75 -23.29 15.49
C ALA A 104 -1.74 -23.85 16.50
N LEU A 105 -1.52 -25.18 16.50
CA LEU A 105 -0.49 -25.82 17.33
C LEU A 105 0.92 -25.37 16.92
N GLY A 106 1.19 -25.28 15.62
CA GLY A 106 2.46 -24.76 15.11
C GLY A 106 2.75 -23.34 15.58
N ALA A 107 1.75 -22.45 15.53
CA ALA A 107 1.84 -21.09 16.05
C ALA A 107 2.12 -21.06 17.57
N TRP A 108 1.48 -21.96 18.32
CA TRP A 108 1.73 -22.14 19.76
C TRP A 108 3.17 -22.57 20.05
N PHE A 109 3.66 -23.62 19.38
CA PHE A 109 5.00 -24.17 19.63
C PHE A 109 6.13 -23.24 19.14
N ILE A 110 5.95 -22.55 18.02
CA ILE A 110 6.98 -21.68 17.42
C ILE A 110 7.03 -20.28 18.07
N THR A 111 6.03 -19.94 18.89
CA THR A 111 5.78 -18.64 19.54
C THR A 111 5.43 -17.48 18.60
N LEU A 112 4.49 -16.64 19.01
CA LEU A 112 4.04 -15.44 18.29
C LEU A 112 5.07 -14.29 18.26
N LYS A 113 6.20 -14.45 18.97
CA LYS A 113 7.34 -13.52 18.86
C LYS A 113 8.12 -13.69 17.55
N ARG A 114 7.96 -14.83 16.86
CA ARG A 114 8.61 -15.12 15.58
C ARG A 114 7.63 -14.93 14.44
N LEU A 115 8.13 -14.41 13.32
CA LEU A 115 7.32 -14.24 12.10
C LEU A 115 6.67 -15.56 11.66
N SER A 116 7.37 -16.69 11.76
CA SER A 116 6.82 -18.01 11.44
C SER A 116 5.62 -18.39 12.30
N GLY A 117 5.63 -18.10 13.60
CA GLY A 117 4.48 -18.33 14.48
C GLY A 117 3.30 -17.43 14.14
N GLN A 118 3.56 -16.15 13.80
CA GLN A 118 2.54 -15.20 13.34
C GLN A 118 1.92 -15.63 12.01
N LEU A 119 2.73 -16.10 11.06
CA LEU A 119 2.26 -16.62 9.77
C LEU A 119 1.44 -17.90 9.94
N LEU A 120 1.82 -18.80 10.85
CA LEU A 120 1.02 -19.99 11.17
C LEU A 120 -0.34 -19.61 11.80
N LEU A 121 -0.37 -18.61 12.67
CA LEU A 121 -1.63 -18.10 13.21
C LEU A 121 -2.49 -17.43 12.12
N LEU A 122 -1.87 -16.71 11.18
CA LEU A 122 -2.55 -16.17 10.00
C LEU A 122 -3.19 -17.29 9.17
N VAL A 123 -2.44 -18.38 8.91
CA VAL A 123 -2.95 -19.56 8.20
C VAL A 123 -4.13 -20.17 8.96
N ALA A 124 -4.02 -20.38 10.27
CA ALA A 124 -5.11 -20.90 11.09
C ALA A 124 -6.36 -20.01 10.99
N SER A 125 -6.20 -18.69 11.14
CA SER A 125 -7.30 -17.71 11.01
C SER A 125 -7.94 -17.74 9.63
N THR A 126 -7.17 -17.92 8.56
CA THR A 126 -7.72 -18.04 7.20
C THR A 126 -8.48 -19.35 7.01
N LEU A 127 -7.96 -20.46 7.57
CA LEU A 127 -8.63 -21.76 7.50
C LEU A 127 -9.98 -21.79 8.24
N VAL A 128 -10.20 -20.93 9.23
CA VAL A 128 -11.54 -20.71 9.82
C VAL A 128 -12.53 -20.26 8.75
N GLY A 129 -12.16 -19.29 7.90
CA GLY A 129 -13.01 -18.83 6.80
C GLY A 129 -13.25 -19.91 5.74
N VAL A 130 -12.19 -20.64 5.36
CA VAL A 130 -12.30 -21.77 4.42
C VAL A 130 -13.24 -22.84 4.96
N PHE A 131 -13.15 -23.14 6.26
CA PHE A 131 -14.04 -24.08 6.93
C PHE A 131 -15.49 -23.60 6.87
N LEU A 132 -15.76 -22.35 7.28
CA LEU A 132 -17.12 -21.77 7.26
C LEU A 132 -17.73 -21.77 5.86
N ALA A 133 -16.94 -21.39 4.84
CA ALA A 133 -17.40 -21.40 3.45
C ALA A 133 -17.70 -22.82 2.95
N THR A 134 -16.83 -23.78 3.24
CA THR A 134 -17.01 -25.18 2.85
C THR A 134 -18.20 -25.81 3.57
N PHE A 135 -18.36 -25.51 4.86
CA PHE A 135 -19.49 -25.95 5.67
C PHE A 135 -20.81 -25.40 5.13
N GLY A 136 -20.87 -24.10 4.82
CA GLY A 136 -22.04 -23.46 4.20
C GLY A 136 -22.37 -24.05 2.83
N GLN A 137 -21.36 -24.43 2.05
CA GLN A 137 -21.54 -25.11 0.76
C GLN A 137 -22.14 -26.51 0.92
N ILE A 138 -21.63 -27.32 1.84
CA ILE A 138 -22.05 -28.71 2.05
C ILE A 138 -23.46 -28.78 2.66
N TYR A 139 -23.69 -28.00 3.71
CA TYR A 139 -24.92 -28.09 4.51
C TYR A 139 -25.98 -27.07 4.10
N GLN A 140 -25.75 -26.28 3.05
CA GLN A 140 -26.65 -25.24 2.54
C GLN A 140 -27.37 -24.52 3.68
N SER A 141 -26.59 -23.93 4.60
CA SER A 141 -27.10 -23.45 5.89
C SER A 141 -28.12 -22.31 5.80
N GLY A 142 -28.50 -21.89 4.58
CA GLY A 142 -29.41 -20.78 4.32
C GLY A 142 -28.94 -19.46 4.94
N ALA A 143 -27.69 -19.40 5.42
CA ALA A 143 -27.14 -18.28 6.13
C ALA A 143 -26.65 -17.25 5.12
N ASP A 144 -26.99 -15.99 5.41
CA ASP A 144 -26.66 -14.90 4.51
C ASP A 144 -25.14 -14.70 4.39
N PRO A 145 -24.63 -14.22 3.23
CA PRO A 145 -23.20 -14.01 3.03
C PRO A 145 -22.54 -13.16 4.12
N TRP A 146 -23.22 -12.14 4.66
CA TRP A 146 -22.68 -11.29 5.70
C TRP A 146 -22.42 -12.04 7.02
N GLN A 147 -23.27 -13.03 7.35
CA GLN A 147 -23.14 -13.82 8.58
C GLN A 147 -21.86 -14.65 8.57
N LEU A 148 -21.46 -15.17 7.39
CA LEU A 148 -20.20 -15.91 7.23
C LEU A 148 -19.01 -15.03 7.63
N PHE A 149 -18.91 -13.82 7.09
CA PHE A 149 -17.79 -12.92 7.37
C PHE A 149 -17.83 -12.38 8.80
N ALA A 150 -19.03 -12.11 9.34
CA ALA A 150 -19.19 -11.68 10.73
C ALA A 150 -18.77 -12.78 11.72
N LEU A 151 -19.22 -14.02 11.51
CA LEU A 151 -18.84 -15.16 12.33
C LEU A 151 -17.34 -15.46 12.19
N TRP A 152 -16.79 -15.35 10.99
CA TRP A 152 -15.35 -15.50 10.76
C TRP A 152 -14.55 -14.45 11.56
N ALA A 153 -14.91 -13.17 11.45
CA ALA A 153 -14.28 -12.09 12.21
C ALA A 153 -14.36 -12.35 13.72
N LEU A 154 -15.54 -12.76 14.20
CA LEU A 154 -15.79 -13.08 15.61
C LEU A 154 -14.86 -14.20 16.10
N LEU A 155 -14.80 -15.32 15.37
CA LEU A 155 -14.01 -16.49 15.76
C LEU A 155 -12.51 -16.21 15.81
N ILE A 156 -11.99 -15.38 14.90
CA ILE A 156 -10.56 -15.05 14.88
C ILE A 156 -10.19 -13.87 15.78
N THR A 157 -11.18 -13.14 16.33
CA THR A 157 -10.96 -11.97 17.22
C THR A 157 -9.95 -12.26 18.35
N PRO A 158 -10.11 -13.33 19.17
CA PRO A 158 -9.13 -13.60 20.25
C PRO A 158 -7.71 -13.81 19.71
N TRP A 159 -7.58 -14.46 18.55
CA TRP A 159 -6.29 -14.72 17.92
C TRP A 159 -5.66 -13.43 17.39
N THR A 160 -6.45 -12.57 16.75
CA THR A 160 -6.02 -11.27 16.25
C THR A 160 -5.48 -10.40 17.39
N LEU A 161 -6.21 -10.30 18.51
CA LEU A 161 -5.80 -9.54 19.69
C LEU A 161 -4.47 -10.04 20.28
N LEU A 162 -4.27 -11.35 20.34
CA LEU A 162 -3.05 -11.97 20.88
C LEU A 162 -1.85 -11.88 19.92
N SER A 163 -2.10 -11.87 18.61
CA SER A 163 -1.06 -11.98 17.58
C SER A 163 -0.06 -10.83 17.56
N ARG A 164 -0.54 -9.61 17.87
CA ARG A 164 0.18 -8.35 17.60
C ARG A 164 0.81 -8.36 16.21
N PHE A 165 0.07 -8.86 15.21
CA PHE A 165 0.57 -9.00 13.85
C PHE A 165 -0.29 -8.20 12.89
N SER A 166 0.30 -7.20 12.23
CA SER A 166 -0.42 -6.25 11.39
C SER A 166 -1.21 -6.89 10.26
N ALA A 167 -0.68 -7.94 9.62
CA ALA A 167 -1.41 -8.60 8.54
C ALA A 167 -2.69 -9.30 9.04
N LEU A 168 -2.66 -9.93 10.22
CA LEU A 168 -3.86 -10.56 10.79
C LEU A 168 -4.89 -9.53 11.22
N TRP A 169 -4.46 -8.40 11.78
CA TRP A 169 -5.35 -7.26 12.09
C TRP A 169 -6.03 -6.69 10.85
N LEU A 170 -5.33 -6.64 9.72
CA LEU A 170 -5.90 -6.16 8.46
C LEU A 170 -6.89 -7.15 7.87
N ILE A 171 -6.63 -8.46 7.92
CA ILE A 171 -7.63 -9.46 7.53
C ILE A 171 -8.87 -9.29 8.40
N TRP A 172 -8.71 -9.21 9.73
CA TRP A 172 -9.83 -9.02 10.64
C TRP A 172 -10.62 -7.73 10.35
N TRP A 173 -9.93 -6.62 10.09
CA TRP A 173 -10.57 -5.36 9.73
C TRP A 173 -11.31 -5.43 8.39
N ALA A 174 -10.72 -6.10 7.40
CA ALA A 174 -11.36 -6.34 6.10
C ALA A 174 -12.63 -7.19 6.25
N LEU A 175 -12.60 -8.24 7.09
CA LEU A 175 -13.77 -9.07 7.35
C LEU A 175 -14.92 -8.27 7.95
N ILE A 176 -14.64 -7.35 8.89
CA ILE A 176 -15.66 -6.46 9.45
C ILE A 176 -16.25 -5.55 8.37
N ASN A 177 -15.41 -4.94 7.53
CA ASN A 177 -15.89 -4.08 6.45
C ASN A 177 -16.77 -4.88 5.46
N ILE A 178 -16.34 -6.08 5.06
CA ILE A 178 -17.10 -6.94 4.16
C ILE A 178 -18.43 -7.37 4.80
N ALA A 179 -18.41 -7.80 6.05
CA ALA A 179 -19.62 -8.21 6.78
C ALA A 179 -20.63 -7.06 6.87
N LEU A 180 -20.19 -5.86 7.25
CA LEU A 180 -21.06 -4.70 7.34
C LEU A 180 -21.60 -4.27 5.97
N MET A 181 -20.77 -4.34 4.92
CA MET A 181 -21.16 -3.94 3.57
C MET A 181 -22.26 -4.87 3.02
N LEU A 182 -22.07 -6.18 3.18
CA LEU A 182 -23.05 -7.18 2.77
C LEU A 182 -24.33 -7.12 3.61
N TRP A 183 -24.20 -6.91 4.93
CA TRP A 183 -25.37 -6.77 5.81
C TRP A 183 -26.22 -5.57 5.41
N TRP A 184 -25.59 -4.46 5.06
CA TRP A 184 -26.32 -3.26 4.66
C TRP A 184 -27.09 -3.44 3.35
N ASP A 185 -26.43 -3.99 2.33
CA ASP A 185 -27.03 -4.25 1.02
C ASP A 185 -28.31 -5.09 1.16
N GLU A 186 -28.26 -6.10 2.04
CA GLU A 186 -29.40 -6.96 2.33
C GLU A 186 -30.48 -6.29 3.21
N ALA A 187 -30.09 -5.56 4.25
CA ALA A 187 -31.02 -5.02 5.24
C ALA A 187 -31.79 -3.80 4.74
N LEU A 188 -31.18 -2.96 3.90
CA LEU A 188 -31.74 -1.67 3.50
C LEU A 188 -32.05 -1.58 2.00
N GLY A 189 -31.49 -2.48 1.18
CA GLY A 189 -31.60 -2.46 -0.28
C GLY A 189 -30.88 -1.26 -0.92
N SER A 190 -30.71 -1.30 -2.23
CA SER A 190 -30.04 -0.24 -2.99
C SER A 190 -30.91 1.01 -3.10
N ASN A 191 -30.44 2.15 -2.58
CA ASN A 191 -31.05 3.46 -2.76
C ASN A 191 -29.95 4.51 -2.76
N SER A 192 -29.85 5.31 -3.84
CA SER A 192 -28.75 6.26 -4.05
C SER A 192 -28.48 7.16 -2.84
N ALA A 193 -29.52 7.69 -2.20
CA ALA A 193 -29.36 8.52 -1.02
C ALA A 193 -28.77 7.73 0.16
N LEU A 194 -29.23 6.50 0.41
CA LEU A 194 -28.71 5.63 1.48
C LEU A 194 -27.29 5.15 1.18
N ASP A 195 -26.95 4.94 -0.10
CA ASP A 195 -25.64 4.51 -0.56
C ASP A 195 -24.57 5.61 -0.35
N ALA A 196 -24.96 6.88 -0.48
CA ALA A 196 -24.12 8.02 -0.15
C ALA A 196 -23.79 8.07 1.36
N TYR A 197 -24.80 7.88 2.21
CA TYR A 197 -24.61 7.81 3.67
C TYR A 197 -23.76 6.59 4.07
N LEU A 198 -23.96 5.45 3.42
CA LEU A 198 -23.13 4.26 3.62
C LEU A 198 -21.67 4.56 3.29
N SER A 199 -21.40 5.08 2.09
CA SER A 199 -20.05 5.42 1.62
C SER A 199 -19.34 6.34 2.63
N PHE A 200 -20.06 7.33 3.13
CA PHE A 200 -19.59 8.21 4.19
C PHE A 200 -19.31 7.47 5.51
N THR A 201 -20.23 6.65 6.00
CA THR A 201 -20.06 5.87 7.24
C THR A 201 -18.87 4.92 7.17
N PHE A 202 -18.66 4.23 6.03
CA PHE A 202 -17.49 3.37 5.83
C PHE A 202 -16.19 4.17 5.75
N SER A 203 -16.22 5.35 5.12
CA SER A 203 -15.07 6.26 5.13
C SER A 203 -14.74 6.69 6.56
N LEU A 204 -15.73 7.06 7.37
CA LEU A 204 -15.53 7.40 8.79
C LEU A 204 -15.01 6.21 9.61
N LEU A 205 -15.55 5.01 9.38
CA LEU A 205 -15.10 3.80 10.06
C LEU A 205 -13.60 3.55 9.79
N ASN A 206 -13.19 3.55 8.52
CA ASN A 206 -11.79 3.36 8.13
C ASN A 206 -10.90 4.53 8.57
N GLY A 207 -11.40 5.76 8.48
CA GLY A 207 -10.70 6.96 8.95
C GLY A 207 -10.48 6.95 10.46
N SER A 208 -11.46 6.45 11.24
CA SER A 208 -11.32 6.29 12.68
C SER A 208 -10.25 5.26 13.05
N ALA A 209 -10.17 4.15 12.31
CA ALA A 209 -9.10 3.17 12.48
C ALA A 209 -7.72 3.74 12.11
N LEU A 210 -7.63 4.58 11.07
CA LEU A 210 -6.42 5.31 10.71
C LEU A 210 -5.99 6.26 11.84
N VAL A 211 -6.90 7.08 12.36
CA VAL A 211 -6.62 8.01 13.47
C VAL A 211 -6.19 7.24 14.72
N LEU A 212 -6.85 6.13 15.03
CA LEU A 212 -6.49 5.26 16.15
C LEU A 212 -5.08 4.68 15.97
N ARG A 213 -4.75 4.19 14.77
CA ARG A 213 -3.41 3.68 14.43
C ARG A 213 -2.35 4.76 14.62
N GLU A 214 -2.55 5.96 14.04
CA GLU A 214 -1.61 7.07 14.18
C GLU A 214 -1.46 7.51 15.64
N GLY A 215 -2.55 7.54 16.39
CA GLY A 215 -2.54 7.82 17.82
C GLY A 215 -1.70 6.80 18.61
N ILE A 216 -1.93 5.50 18.39
CA ILE A 216 -1.18 4.42 19.07
C ILE A 216 0.30 4.48 18.72
N VAL A 217 0.65 4.63 17.44
CA VAL A 217 2.06 4.68 17.00
C VAL A 217 2.78 5.89 17.60
N ARG A 218 2.16 7.08 17.58
CA ARG A 218 2.75 8.31 18.15
C ARG A 218 2.89 8.24 19.67
N LEU A 219 1.89 7.69 20.37
CA LEU A 219 1.96 7.49 21.82
C LEU A 219 3.06 6.49 22.21
N SER A 220 3.24 5.46 21.39
CA SER A 220 4.28 4.44 21.62
C SER A 220 5.68 5.01 21.38
N ALA A 221 5.85 5.84 20.35
CA ALA A 221 7.09 6.58 20.09
C ALA A 221 7.45 7.51 21.26
N LYS A 222 6.48 8.25 21.82
CA LYS A 222 6.70 9.15 22.97
C LYS A 222 7.08 8.41 24.26
N ARG A 223 6.61 7.18 24.46
CA ARG A 223 6.87 6.39 25.67
C ARG A 223 8.13 5.53 25.60
N GLY A 224 8.88 5.57 24.49
CA GLY A 224 10.07 4.73 24.29
C GLY A 224 9.78 3.22 24.33
N GLY A 225 8.51 2.83 24.14
CA GLY A 225 8.06 1.45 24.36
C GLY A 225 8.14 0.62 23.09
N GLU A 226 8.90 -0.47 23.12
CA GLU A 226 8.96 -1.49 22.04
C GLU A 226 7.64 -2.25 21.82
N THR A 227 6.65 -2.07 22.71
CA THR A 227 5.45 -2.91 22.82
C THR A 227 4.53 -2.88 21.61
N ASN A 228 4.54 -1.81 20.80
CA ASN A 228 3.61 -1.59 19.68
C ASN A 228 4.31 -1.44 18.32
N GLN A 229 5.57 -1.85 18.19
CA GLN A 229 6.31 -1.78 16.92
C GLN A 229 5.59 -2.51 15.77
N TRP A 230 4.74 -3.49 16.08
CA TRP A 230 4.00 -4.25 15.08
C TRP A 230 3.07 -3.41 14.19
N LEU A 231 2.49 -2.32 14.72
CA LEU A 231 1.66 -1.33 13.98
C LEU A 231 2.50 -0.27 13.26
N GLY A 232 3.80 -0.22 13.56
CA GLY A 232 4.74 0.76 13.01
C GLY A 232 4.94 0.75 11.49
N PRO A 233 4.85 -0.40 10.78
CA PRO A 233 5.08 -0.42 9.34
C PRO A 233 4.16 0.53 8.57
N VAL A 234 4.74 1.33 7.66
CA VAL A 234 4.04 2.41 6.96
C VAL A 234 2.92 1.88 6.04
N TRP A 235 3.07 0.67 5.52
CA TRP A 235 2.06 0.05 4.65
C TRP A 235 0.69 -0.12 5.32
N THR A 236 0.61 -0.24 6.66
CA THR A 236 -0.67 -0.30 7.36
C THR A 236 -1.43 1.03 7.26
N ARG A 237 -0.71 2.16 7.28
CA ARG A 237 -1.27 3.50 7.05
C ARG A 237 -1.80 3.60 5.62
N TRP A 238 -1.00 3.19 4.63
CA TRP A 238 -1.39 3.25 3.23
C TRP A 238 -2.67 2.48 2.93
N LEU A 239 -2.82 1.28 3.49
CA LEU A 239 -4.03 0.48 3.31
C LEU A 239 -5.27 1.12 3.95
N LEU A 240 -5.15 1.68 5.15
CA LEU A 240 -6.27 2.37 5.82
C LEU A 240 -6.64 3.68 5.11
N VAL A 241 -5.66 4.43 4.60
CA VAL A 241 -5.90 5.60 3.76
C VAL A 241 -6.61 5.20 2.47
N ALA A 242 -6.12 4.16 1.78
CA ALA A 242 -6.73 3.67 0.55
C ALA A 242 -8.17 3.21 0.79
N ALA A 243 -8.46 2.49 1.89
CA ALA A 243 -9.82 2.11 2.27
C ALA A 243 -10.69 3.35 2.57
N THR A 244 -10.18 4.31 3.34
CA THR A 244 -10.89 5.55 3.69
C THR A 244 -11.26 6.36 2.45
N LEU A 245 -10.30 6.57 1.54
CA LEU A 245 -10.49 7.32 0.30
C LEU A 245 -11.35 6.54 -0.70
N GLY A 246 -11.18 5.22 -0.80
CA GLY A 246 -11.97 4.34 -1.65
C GLY A 246 -13.45 4.36 -1.27
N CYS A 247 -13.77 4.28 0.02
CA CYS A 247 -15.14 4.42 0.50
C CYS A 247 -15.68 5.86 0.37
N LEU A 248 -14.82 6.87 0.42
CA LEU A 248 -15.23 8.27 0.24
C LEU A 248 -15.53 8.60 -1.23
N PHE A 249 -14.91 7.91 -2.17
CA PHE A 249 -14.91 8.26 -3.58
C PHE A 249 -16.29 8.25 -4.25
N PRO A 250 -17.17 7.23 -4.07
CA PRO A 250 -18.51 7.24 -4.65
C PRO A 250 -19.36 8.44 -4.21
N LEU A 251 -19.31 8.78 -2.92
CA LEU A 251 -19.96 9.97 -2.37
C LEU A 251 -19.47 11.25 -3.05
N LEU A 252 -18.15 11.37 -3.25
CA LEU A 252 -17.57 12.56 -3.88
C LEU A 252 -17.92 12.64 -5.37
N ILE A 253 -17.99 11.51 -6.07
CA ILE A 253 -18.49 11.46 -7.45
C ILE A 253 -19.91 11.99 -7.49
N GLU A 254 -20.82 11.45 -6.67
CA GLU A 254 -22.22 11.87 -6.67
C GLU A 254 -22.37 13.37 -6.39
N PHE A 255 -21.63 13.88 -5.39
CA PHE A 255 -21.60 15.30 -5.07
C PHE A 255 -21.09 16.15 -6.24
N VAL A 256 -19.96 15.78 -6.86
CA VAL A 256 -19.38 16.53 -7.97
C VAL A 256 -20.27 16.46 -9.21
N SER A 257 -20.88 15.31 -9.49
CA SER A 257 -21.85 15.14 -10.57
C SER A 257 -23.06 16.04 -10.37
N ALA A 258 -23.65 16.08 -9.17
CA ALA A 258 -24.78 16.96 -8.87
C ALA A 258 -24.42 18.45 -9.05
N VAL A 259 -23.24 18.86 -8.58
CA VAL A 259 -22.76 20.24 -8.77
C VAL A 259 -22.53 20.56 -10.25
N ALA A 260 -21.92 19.65 -10.99
CA ALA A 260 -21.60 19.82 -12.40
C ALA A 260 -22.86 19.82 -13.29
N SER A 261 -23.88 19.05 -12.91
CA SER A 261 -25.15 19.01 -13.62
C SER A 261 -26.05 20.22 -13.31
N GLY A 262 -25.72 21.01 -12.28
CA GLY A 262 -26.59 22.08 -11.80
C GLY A 262 -27.81 21.56 -11.04
N GLU A 263 -27.85 20.26 -10.73
CA GLU A 263 -28.81 19.70 -9.80
C GLU A 263 -28.55 20.26 -8.38
N GLY A 264 -29.62 20.45 -7.61
CA GLY A 264 -29.48 20.88 -6.23
C GLY A 264 -28.72 19.83 -5.42
N VAL A 265 -27.63 20.22 -4.76
CA VAL A 265 -26.91 19.34 -3.84
C VAL A 265 -27.83 18.99 -2.67
N SER A 266 -28.19 17.70 -2.55
CA SER A 266 -28.94 17.22 -1.41
C SER A 266 -27.98 16.88 -0.25
N GLY A 267 -28.19 17.52 0.90
CA GLY A 267 -27.47 17.22 2.13
C GLY A 267 -26.06 17.79 2.26
N LEU A 268 -25.48 17.64 3.46
CA LEU A 268 -24.15 18.17 3.82
C LEU A 268 -23.01 17.16 3.63
N VAL A 269 -23.33 15.92 3.25
CA VAL A 269 -22.37 14.79 3.26
C VAL A 269 -21.28 14.98 2.19
N GLY A 270 -21.66 15.41 0.98
CA GLY A 270 -20.71 15.70 -0.10
C GLY A 270 -19.69 16.80 0.25
N PRO A 271 -20.14 18.01 0.67
CA PRO A 271 -19.24 19.06 1.12
C PRO A 271 -18.31 18.63 2.27
N VAL A 272 -18.84 17.89 3.25
CA VAL A 272 -18.02 17.34 4.35
C VAL A 272 -16.99 16.36 3.82
N GLY A 273 -17.34 15.52 2.84
CA GLY A 273 -16.39 14.64 2.17
C GLY A 273 -15.23 15.41 1.52
N CYS A 274 -15.51 16.52 0.84
CA CYS A 274 -14.47 17.38 0.26
C CYS A 274 -13.54 17.96 1.34
N VAL A 275 -14.10 18.38 2.48
CA VAL A 275 -13.33 18.86 3.63
C VAL A 275 -12.46 17.75 4.21
N LEU A 276 -12.95 16.51 4.28
CA LEU A 276 -12.14 15.36 4.74
C LEU A 276 -10.98 15.05 3.78
N LEU A 277 -11.22 15.04 2.47
CA LEU A 277 -10.18 14.85 1.47
C LEU A 277 -9.11 15.96 1.55
N ALA A 278 -9.53 17.23 1.61
CA ALA A 278 -8.64 18.36 1.75
C ALA A 278 -7.87 18.31 3.08
N GLY A 279 -8.55 17.98 4.18
CA GLY A 279 -7.94 17.83 5.50
C GLY A 279 -6.88 16.73 5.52
N ALA A 280 -7.16 15.57 4.92
CA ALA A 280 -6.19 14.49 4.78
C ALA A 280 -4.97 14.94 3.95
N TYR A 281 -5.20 15.59 2.81
CA TYR A 281 -4.11 16.13 1.99
C TYR A 281 -3.24 17.13 2.75
N LEU A 282 -3.85 18.12 3.41
CA LEU A 282 -3.13 19.15 4.17
C LEU A 282 -2.36 18.55 5.34
N TYR A 283 -2.95 17.59 6.05
CA TYR A 283 -2.30 16.89 7.14
C TYR A 283 -1.04 16.15 6.68
N PHE A 284 -1.16 15.32 5.65
CA PHE A 284 -0.01 14.56 5.13
C PHE A 284 0.95 15.43 4.30
N ARG A 285 0.61 16.68 3.99
CA ARG A 285 1.51 17.62 3.31
C ARG A 285 2.36 18.43 4.28
N TYR A 286 1.77 18.85 5.40
CA TYR A 286 2.37 19.83 6.31
C TYR A 286 2.69 19.28 7.70
N VAL A 287 2.08 18.18 8.14
CA VAL A 287 2.28 17.61 9.48
C VAL A 287 3.14 16.35 9.44
N ASP A 288 2.80 15.40 8.56
CA ASP A 288 3.47 14.09 8.49
C ASP A 288 3.64 13.74 7.01
N LEU A 289 4.76 14.16 6.42
CA LEU A 289 4.96 14.10 4.98
C LEU A 289 5.00 12.65 4.47
N ASP A 290 3.94 12.25 3.76
CA ASP A 290 3.80 10.89 3.21
C ASP A 290 3.42 10.95 1.73
N ILE A 291 4.40 10.78 0.85
CA ILE A 291 4.26 10.97 -0.59
C ILE A 291 3.25 9.98 -1.22
N PRO A 292 3.26 8.67 -0.90
CA PRO A 292 2.20 7.74 -1.35
C PRO A 292 0.78 8.18 -0.98
N VAL A 293 0.57 8.69 0.23
CA VAL A 293 -0.75 9.19 0.65
C VAL A 293 -1.16 10.43 -0.15
N LEU A 294 -0.23 11.36 -0.37
CA LEU A 294 -0.47 12.53 -1.24
C LEU A 294 -0.81 12.10 -2.66
N ALA A 295 -0.13 11.08 -3.19
CA ALA A 295 -0.41 10.53 -4.51
C ALA A 295 -1.84 9.96 -4.60
N MET A 296 -2.29 9.21 -3.60
CA MET A 296 -3.66 8.70 -3.52
C MET A 296 -4.69 9.84 -3.45
N ALA A 297 -4.46 10.85 -2.61
CA ALA A 297 -5.36 11.99 -2.49
C ALA A 297 -5.44 12.83 -3.79
N LEU A 298 -4.30 13.06 -4.44
CA LEU A 298 -4.25 13.75 -5.74
C LEU A 298 -4.89 12.91 -6.84
N LEU A 299 -4.71 11.59 -6.85
CA LEU A 299 -5.40 10.71 -7.79
C LEU A 299 -6.91 10.85 -7.66
N VAL A 300 -7.44 10.81 -6.42
CA VAL A 300 -8.87 11.05 -6.16
C VAL A 300 -9.29 12.43 -6.67
N ALA A 301 -8.54 13.48 -6.37
CA ALA A 301 -8.85 14.84 -6.83
C ALA A 301 -8.86 14.96 -8.37
N CYS A 302 -7.90 14.33 -9.06
CA CYS A 302 -7.86 14.29 -10.53
C CYS A 302 -9.07 13.54 -11.08
N LEU A 303 -9.43 12.39 -10.53
CA LEU A 303 -10.60 11.63 -10.98
C LEU A 303 -11.89 12.43 -10.79
N LEU A 304 -12.06 13.11 -9.66
CA LEU A 304 -13.22 13.97 -9.40
C LEU A 304 -13.28 15.14 -10.38
N PHE A 305 -12.15 15.78 -10.67
CA PHE A 305 -12.08 16.83 -11.68
C PHE A 305 -12.51 16.31 -13.07
N LEU A 306 -12.06 15.11 -13.46
CA LEU A 306 -12.42 14.52 -14.75
C LEU A 306 -13.90 14.16 -14.83
N VAL A 307 -14.46 13.58 -13.77
CA VAL A 307 -15.90 13.27 -13.69
C VAL A 307 -16.72 14.55 -13.74
N GLY A 308 -16.36 15.56 -12.95
CA GLY A 308 -17.06 16.84 -12.96
C GLY A 308 -17.02 17.54 -14.32
N LEU A 309 -15.86 17.53 -14.99
CA LEU A 309 -15.75 18.06 -16.35
C LEU A 309 -16.62 17.27 -17.34
N ALA A 310 -16.62 15.94 -17.27
CA ALA A 310 -17.42 15.09 -18.15
C ALA A 310 -18.92 15.39 -17.99
N VAL A 311 -19.42 15.41 -16.75
CA VAL A 311 -20.84 15.71 -16.46
C VAL A 311 -21.20 17.13 -16.87
N PHE A 312 -20.32 18.11 -16.61
CA PHE A 312 -20.55 19.49 -17.00
C PHE A 312 -20.71 19.64 -18.52
N LEU A 313 -19.84 18.99 -19.31
CA LEU A 313 -19.90 19.02 -20.77
C LEU A 313 -21.15 18.33 -21.31
N ASP A 314 -21.49 17.16 -20.75
CA ASP A 314 -22.70 16.42 -21.12
C ASP A 314 -23.97 17.24 -20.86
N ASN A 315 -24.04 17.92 -19.71
CA ASN A 315 -25.15 18.81 -19.37
C ASN A 315 -25.27 20.07 -20.25
N HIS A 316 -24.21 20.44 -20.97
CA HIS A 316 -24.23 21.52 -21.96
C HIS A 316 -24.39 21.00 -23.39
N GLU A 317 -24.88 19.76 -23.55
CA GLU A 317 -25.15 19.10 -24.83
C GLU A 317 -23.91 19.03 -25.74
N ALA A 318 -22.71 18.92 -25.14
CA ALA A 318 -21.49 18.71 -25.92
C ALA A 318 -21.52 17.32 -26.58
N ASP A 319 -21.09 17.25 -27.84
CA ASP A 319 -21.01 15.99 -28.57
C ASP A 319 -20.08 14.98 -27.86
N ALA A 320 -20.42 13.69 -27.93
CA ALA A 320 -19.71 12.62 -27.23
C ALA A 320 -18.21 12.56 -27.62
N LEU A 321 -17.89 12.86 -28.88
CA LEU A 321 -16.50 12.94 -29.35
C LEU A 321 -15.76 14.12 -28.68
N ILE A 322 -16.42 15.27 -28.53
CA ILE A 322 -15.85 16.46 -27.89
C ILE A 322 -15.65 16.19 -26.40
N THR A 323 -16.64 15.63 -25.71
CA THR A 323 -16.55 15.26 -24.29
C THR A 323 -15.41 14.29 -24.04
N THR A 324 -15.27 13.25 -24.87
CA THR A 324 -14.17 12.27 -24.76
C THR A 324 -12.81 12.91 -25.03
N LEU A 325 -12.71 13.76 -26.06
CA LEU A 325 -11.45 14.43 -26.40
C LEU A 325 -10.99 15.39 -25.29
N LEU A 326 -11.90 16.24 -24.79
CA LEU A 326 -11.57 17.23 -23.77
C LEU A 326 -11.25 16.59 -22.42
N THR A 327 -12.02 15.57 -22.01
CA THR A 327 -11.72 14.80 -20.78
C THR A 327 -10.40 14.03 -20.91
N GLY A 328 -10.07 13.50 -22.10
CA GLY A 328 -8.77 12.88 -22.36
C GLY A 328 -7.59 13.86 -22.24
N ILE A 329 -7.70 15.05 -22.82
CA ILE A 329 -6.68 16.11 -22.69
C ILE A 329 -6.55 16.55 -21.23
N ALA A 330 -7.69 16.74 -20.54
CA ALA A 330 -7.74 17.09 -19.13
C ALA A 330 -7.11 16.01 -18.24
N ALA A 331 -7.26 14.72 -18.59
CA ALA A 331 -6.66 13.61 -17.86
C ALA A 331 -5.13 13.65 -17.96
N ILE A 332 -4.60 13.81 -19.17
CA ILE A 332 -3.15 13.94 -19.39
C ILE A 332 -2.59 15.16 -18.64
N GLY A 333 -3.27 16.31 -18.73
CA GLY A 333 -2.84 17.53 -18.06
C GLY A 333 -2.86 17.43 -16.54
N SER A 334 -3.97 16.94 -15.97
CA SER A 334 -4.13 16.83 -14.51
C SER A 334 -3.22 15.78 -13.90
N PHE A 335 -3.10 14.58 -14.49
CA PHE A 335 -2.18 13.55 -14.01
C PHE A 335 -0.72 13.98 -14.20
N GLY A 336 -0.38 14.63 -15.32
CA GLY A 336 0.96 15.16 -15.55
C GLY A 336 1.34 16.24 -14.53
N ALA A 337 0.42 17.15 -14.22
CA ALA A 337 0.61 18.17 -13.19
C ALA A 337 0.78 17.56 -11.80
N ALA A 338 -0.07 16.59 -11.43
CA ALA A 338 0.02 15.88 -10.15
C ALA A 338 1.35 15.12 -10.01
N ALA A 339 1.75 14.36 -11.05
CA ALA A 339 3.03 13.65 -11.06
C ALA A 339 4.23 14.61 -11.01
N GLY A 340 4.19 15.71 -11.76
CA GLY A 340 5.21 16.75 -11.73
C GLY A 340 5.34 17.43 -10.36
N TYR A 341 4.20 17.70 -9.70
CA TYR A 341 4.16 18.22 -8.34
C TYR A 341 4.77 17.25 -7.33
N LEU A 342 4.35 15.98 -7.35
CA LEU A 342 4.89 14.95 -6.47
C LEU A 342 6.39 14.73 -6.68
N ARG A 343 6.86 14.75 -7.94
CA ARG A 343 8.28 14.64 -8.26
C ARG A 343 9.10 15.80 -7.69
N LYS A 344 8.60 17.04 -7.80
CA LYS A 344 9.24 18.20 -7.18
C LYS A 344 9.29 18.08 -5.66
N LEU A 345 8.22 17.60 -5.02
CA LEU A 345 8.21 17.35 -3.59
C LEU A 345 9.23 16.29 -3.18
N LEU A 346 9.31 15.18 -3.92
CA LEU A 346 10.30 14.12 -3.67
C LEU A 346 11.74 14.65 -3.78
N GLN A 347 12.03 15.49 -4.78
CA GLN A 347 13.34 16.11 -4.95
C GLN A 347 13.71 17.01 -3.76
N LEU A 348 12.78 17.85 -3.31
CA LEU A 348 13.00 18.71 -2.14
C LEU A 348 13.28 17.91 -0.87
N VAL A 349 12.62 16.78 -0.67
CA VAL A 349 12.89 15.89 0.48
C VAL A 349 14.29 15.27 0.35
N SER A 350 14.67 14.80 -0.84
CA SER A 350 15.98 14.19 -1.06
C SER A 350 17.17 15.15 -0.96
N GLU A 351 16.94 16.46 -1.16
CA GLU A 351 17.99 17.50 -1.02
C GLU A 351 18.19 17.95 0.44
N VAL A 352 17.19 17.79 1.30
CA VAL A 352 17.26 18.16 2.73
C VAL A 352 17.98 17.08 3.56
N GLU A 353 17.78 15.79 3.28
CA GLU A 353 18.48 14.69 3.97
C GLU A 353 20.03 14.83 4.00
N PRO A 354 20.73 15.19 2.91
CA PRO A 354 22.18 15.37 2.93
C PRO A 354 22.65 16.63 3.67
N THR A 355 21.85 17.71 3.73
CA THR A 355 22.27 18.97 4.37
C THR A 355 22.20 18.91 5.90
N GLU A 356 21.26 18.17 6.49
CA GLU A 356 21.24 17.91 7.94
C GLU A 356 22.42 17.03 8.39
N ILE A 357 22.85 16.08 7.55
CA ILE A 357 24.04 15.25 7.81
C ILE A 357 25.34 16.09 7.72
N GLU A 358 25.42 17.05 6.80
CA GLU A 358 26.55 17.99 6.71
C GLU A 358 26.58 18.97 7.89
N ALA A 359 25.43 19.47 8.37
CA ALA A 359 25.35 20.35 9.52
C ALA A 359 25.77 19.63 10.83
N MET A 360 25.32 18.39 11.02
CA MET A 360 25.70 17.57 12.19
C MET A 360 27.19 17.18 12.20
N ASN A 361 27.81 17.02 11.03
CA ASN A 361 29.25 16.74 10.91
C ASN A 361 30.13 18.00 10.95
N GLY A 362 29.59 19.17 10.59
CA GLY A 362 30.27 20.46 10.68
C GLY A 362 30.47 20.93 12.12
N GLU A 363 29.54 20.62 13.02
CA GLU A 363 29.66 20.94 14.45
C GLU A 363 30.64 20.03 15.20
N GLN A 364 30.96 18.84 14.70
CA GLN A 364 31.95 17.93 15.32
C GLN A 364 33.41 18.25 14.95
N HIS A 365 33.68 19.23 14.09
CA HIS A 365 35.04 19.62 13.67
C HIS A 365 35.38 21.09 13.96
N GLY A 366 34.54 21.78 14.74
CA GLY A 366 34.74 23.15 15.20
C GLY A 366 34.87 23.24 16.71
N ASP A 367 35.88 22.60 17.29
CA ASP A 367 36.45 22.92 18.61
C ASP A 367 37.95 22.60 18.64
#